data_AF-A0A2E0XKV6-F1
#
_entry.id   AF-A0A2E0XKV6-F1
#
_cell.length_a   1.000
_cell.length_b   1.000
_cell.length_c   1.000
_cell.angle_alpha   90.00
_cell.angle_beta   90.00
_cell.angle_gamma   90.00
#
_symmetry.space_group_name_H-M   'P 1'
#
loop_
_entity.id
_entity.type
_entity.pdbx_description
1 polymer ?
#
loop_
_entity_poly.entity_id
_entity_poly.type
_entity_poly.pdbx_seq_one_letter_code
_entity_poly.pdbx_strand_id
1 'polypeptide(L)'
;MFGEVKMDRISPKIATRGKFDFQYADLKVRNGITYYYKVSAFDQAGNESRISLEEIQDTPCPAGTDITLIDFKHLPEESGFDFSAPNRGDVDLAKGCDIYFGFDDGASIAYLYSANGTQMQDMGYRNYFTDLDQSPVRGFTTGFVEILEGHIYAFYLPSKNFAKIQVKQVSADSVTFDWALQIDRGNPELAPILWR
;
A
#
# COMPACT_ATOMS: atom_id res chain seq x y z
N MET A 1 -34.22 10.45 -18.72
CA MET A 1 -34.39 10.41 -17.26
C MET A 1 -33.27 9.51 -16.73
N PHE A 2 -32.32 10.06 -15.99
CA PHE A 2 -30.99 9.45 -15.77
C PHE A 2 -30.91 8.71 -14.43
N GLY A 3 -30.39 7.48 -14.47
CA GLY A 3 -30.52 6.44 -13.45
C GLY A 3 -29.45 6.38 -12.36
N GLU A 4 -29.75 5.54 -11.36
CA GLU A 4 -28.92 5.13 -10.21
C GLU A 4 -27.98 3.97 -10.59
N VAL A 5 -26.95 3.65 -9.80
CA VAL A 5 -25.95 2.61 -10.12
C VAL A 5 -25.93 1.49 -9.06
N LYS A 6 -25.88 0.23 -9.49
CA LYS A 6 -25.70 -0.99 -8.69
C LYS A 6 -24.28 -1.52 -8.87
N MET A 7 -23.71 -2.10 -7.81
CA MET A 7 -22.39 -2.72 -7.80
C MET A 7 -22.52 -4.18 -7.32
N ASP A 8 -21.90 -5.10 -8.05
CA ASP A 8 -21.94 -6.55 -7.78
C ASP A 8 -20.51 -7.12 -7.68
N ARG A 9 -20.21 -7.91 -6.65
CA ARG A 9 -19.22 -9.00 -6.79
C ARG A 9 -19.87 -10.06 -7.70
N ILE A 10 -19.11 -10.90 -8.42
CA ILE A 10 -19.62 -11.83 -9.46
C ILE A 10 -20.96 -12.57 -9.14
N SER A 11 -21.35 -12.76 -7.87
CA SER A 11 -22.74 -12.62 -7.34
C SER A 11 -22.65 -12.86 -5.83
N PRO A 12 -23.45 -12.23 -4.93
CA PRO A 12 -24.61 -11.36 -5.15
C PRO A 12 -24.30 -9.85 -5.11
N LYS A 13 -25.34 -9.03 -5.37
CA LYS A 13 -25.32 -7.57 -5.22
C LYS A 13 -24.83 -7.12 -3.86
N ILE A 14 -23.88 -6.20 -3.85
CA ILE A 14 -23.24 -5.69 -2.63
C ILE A 14 -23.70 -4.28 -2.27
N ALA A 15 -24.19 -3.49 -3.24
CA ALA A 15 -24.71 -2.15 -2.98
C ALA A 15 -25.61 -1.56 -4.08
N THR A 16 -26.36 -0.54 -3.66
CA THR A 16 -27.05 0.43 -4.51
C THR A 16 -26.56 1.83 -4.14
N ARG A 17 -26.26 2.67 -5.12
CA ARG A 17 -25.77 4.04 -4.93
C ARG A 17 -26.70 5.05 -5.59
N GLY A 18 -26.83 6.22 -4.97
CA GLY A 18 -27.70 7.28 -5.47
C GLY A 18 -27.17 7.83 -6.79
N LYS A 19 -28.03 8.54 -7.53
CA LYS A 19 -27.72 9.14 -8.83
C LYS A 19 -26.47 10.04 -8.85
N PHE A 20 -26.11 10.62 -7.71
CA PHE A 20 -24.95 11.52 -7.56
C PHE A 20 -23.74 10.85 -6.88
N ASP A 21 -23.84 9.57 -6.57
CA ASP A 21 -22.76 8.79 -5.97
C ASP A 21 -22.00 8.05 -7.08
N PHE A 22 -20.81 8.54 -7.41
CA PHE A 22 -19.97 7.96 -8.48
C PHE A 22 -18.92 6.98 -7.97
N GLN A 23 -19.02 6.57 -6.69
CA GLN A 23 -18.03 5.71 -6.05
C GLN A 23 -18.65 4.76 -5.02
N TYR A 24 -18.03 3.60 -4.86
CA TYR A 24 -18.38 2.61 -3.86
C TYR A 24 -17.10 1.96 -3.33
N ALA A 25 -16.92 1.97 -2.00
CA ALA A 25 -15.88 1.20 -1.33
C ALA A 25 -16.50 -0.05 -0.71
N ASP A 26 -16.02 -1.23 -1.10
CA ASP A 26 -16.44 -2.49 -0.51
C ASP A 26 -15.61 -2.79 0.75
N LEU A 27 -16.17 -2.49 1.92
CA LEU A 27 -15.48 -2.67 3.20
C LEU A 27 -15.62 -4.08 3.81
N LYS A 28 -16.29 -5.00 3.12
CA LYS A 28 -16.53 -6.38 3.60
C LYS A 28 -15.61 -7.38 2.91
N VAL A 29 -14.55 -6.90 2.27
CA VAL A 29 -13.51 -7.71 1.62
C VAL A 29 -12.53 -8.26 2.64
N ARG A 30 -11.80 -9.32 2.26
CA ARG A 30 -10.68 -9.84 3.04
C ARG A 30 -9.39 -9.57 2.27
N ASN A 31 -8.36 -9.17 3.00
CA ASN A 31 -7.04 -8.93 2.42
C ASN A 31 -6.48 -10.19 1.74
N GLY A 32 -5.76 -10.00 0.64
CA GLY A 32 -5.15 -11.07 -0.16
C GLY A 32 -6.12 -11.92 -0.98
N ILE A 33 -7.38 -11.51 -1.10
CA ILE A 33 -8.38 -12.18 -1.95
C ILE A 33 -8.77 -11.24 -3.08
N THR A 34 -8.57 -11.66 -4.33
CA THR A 34 -9.01 -10.90 -5.49
C THR A 34 -10.54 -10.94 -5.61
N TYR A 35 -11.14 -9.76 -5.76
CA TYR A 35 -12.55 -9.59 -6.03
C TYR A 35 -12.74 -8.91 -7.37
N TYR A 36 -13.83 -9.27 -8.04
CA TYR A 36 -14.20 -8.74 -9.34
C TYR A 36 -15.54 -8.02 -9.21
N TYR A 37 -15.62 -6.82 -9.79
CA TYR A 37 -16.74 -5.92 -9.67
C TYR A 37 -17.31 -5.55 -11.03
N LYS A 38 -18.63 -5.46 -11.08
CA LYS A 38 -19.37 -4.93 -12.22
C LYS A 38 -20.46 -3.99 -11.75
N VAL A 39 -20.93 -3.14 -12.67
CA VAL A 39 -21.98 -2.15 -12.39
C VAL A 39 -23.14 -2.21 -13.38
N SER A 40 -24.36 -2.00 -12.92
CA SER A 40 -25.52 -1.72 -13.78
C SER A 40 -26.19 -0.42 -13.34
N ALA A 41 -26.96 0.23 -14.21
CA ALA A 41 -27.76 1.40 -13.85
C ALA A 41 -29.24 1.05 -13.80
N PHE A 42 -30.07 1.80 -13.08
CA PHE A 42 -31.53 1.63 -13.13
C PHE A 42 -32.30 2.95 -13.07
N ASP A 43 -33.48 2.97 -13.70
CA ASP A 43 -34.37 4.14 -13.73
C ASP A 43 -35.30 4.21 -12.51
N GLN A 44 -36.13 5.26 -12.44
CA GLN A 44 -37.09 5.46 -11.35
C GLN A 44 -38.20 4.40 -11.29
N ALA A 45 -38.42 3.67 -12.39
CA ALA A 45 -39.36 2.56 -12.46
C ALA A 45 -38.70 1.22 -12.06
N GLY A 46 -37.39 1.22 -11.78
CA GLY A 46 -36.63 0.05 -11.39
C GLY A 46 -36.09 -0.78 -12.55
N ASN A 47 -36.21 -0.31 -13.80
CA ASN A 47 -35.67 -1.03 -14.96
C ASN A 47 -34.14 -0.96 -14.94
N GLU A 48 -33.47 -2.12 -14.95
CA GLU A 48 -32.01 -2.21 -14.98
C GLU A 48 -31.46 -2.17 -16.40
N SER A 49 -30.33 -1.49 -16.58
CA SER A 49 -29.53 -1.53 -17.79
C SER A 49 -28.82 -2.88 -17.92
N ARG A 50 -28.16 -3.08 -19.08
CA ARG A 50 -27.12 -4.10 -19.18
C ARG A 50 -26.00 -3.80 -18.17
N ILE A 51 -25.40 -4.84 -17.62
CA ILE A 51 -24.21 -4.75 -16.77
C ILE A 51 -23.02 -4.19 -17.55
N SER A 52 -22.07 -3.56 -16.86
CA SER A 52 -20.84 -3.01 -17.44
C SER A 52 -20.08 -4.09 -18.21
N LEU A 53 -19.50 -3.70 -19.34
CA LEU A 53 -18.67 -4.60 -20.13
C LEU A 53 -17.34 -4.88 -19.43
N GLU A 54 -16.78 -3.85 -18.78
CA GLU A 54 -15.54 -3.97 -18.03
C GLU A 54 -15.80 -4.66 -16.70
N GLU A 55 -14.96 -5.65 -16.43
CA GLU A 55 -14.80 -6.27 -15.13
C GLU A 55 -13.56 -5.65 -14.50
N ILE A 56 -13.75 -4.96 -13.38
CA ILE A 56 -12.64 -4.37 -12.62
C ILE A 56 -12.32 -5.35 -11.49
N GLN A 57 -11.03 -5.58 -11.24
CA GLN A 57 -10.59 -6.40 -10.13
C GLN A 57 -9.73 -5.60 -9.17
N ASP A 58 -9.69 -6.07 -7.92
CA ASP A 58 -8.78 -5.56 -6.89
C ASP A 58 -8.52 -6.62 -5.82
N THR A 59 -7.32 -6.59 -5.23
CA THR A 59 -6.85 -7.46 -4.16
C THR A 59 -6.43 -6.60 -2.97
N PRO A 60 -7.34 -6.33 -2.02
CA PRO A 60 -7.06 -5.46 -0.90
C PRO A 60 -5.90 -6.01 -0.05
N CYS A 61 -5.13 -5.10 0.54
CA CYS A 61 -3.94 -5.41 1.32
C CYS A 61 -4.03 -4.81 2.73
N PRO A 62 -3.39 -5.42 3.76
CA PRO A 62 -3.18 -4.74 5.03
C PRO A 62 -2.35 -3.48 4.83
N ALA A 63 -2.69 -2.44 5.59
CA ALA A 63 -2.01 -1.16 5.60
C ALA A 63 -2.05 -0.56 7.02
N GLY A 64 -1.15 0.39 7.28
CA GLY A 64 -1.09 1.14 8.53
C GLY A 64 -0.40 2.49 8.33
N THR A 65 -0.46 3.34 9.34
CA THR A 65 0.05 4.71 9.29
C THR A 65 1.05 4.99 10.40
N ASP A 66 1.83 6.05 10.22
CA ASP A 66 2.63 6.70 11.27
C ASP A 66 3.64 5.78 12.00
N ILE A 67 4.22 4.81 11.29
CA ILE A 67 5.37 4.06 11.81
C ILE A 67 6.58 4.97 11.82
N THR A 68 7.26 5.07 12.97
CA THR A 68 8.48 5.86 13.11
C THR A 68 9.65 4.93 13.41
N LEU A 69 10.74 5.08 12.67
CA LEU A 69 12.00 4.39 12.92
C LEU A 69 13.05 5.41 13.33
N ILE A 70 13.85 5.06 14.34
CA ILE A 70 14.98 5.87 14.80
C ILE A 70 16.26 5.42 14.11
N ASP A 71 17.22 6.32 13.89
CA ASP A 71 18.51 5.98 13.27
C ASP A 71 19.17 4.83 14.04
N PHE A 72 19.54 3.76 13.33
CA PHE A 72 20.16 2.57 13.92
C PHE A 72 21.46 2.87 14.68
N LYS A 73 22.17 3.97 14.37
CA LYS A 73 23.36 4.41 15.12
C LYS A 73 23.00 4.93 16.51
N HIS A 74 21.77 5.39 16.71
CA HIS A 74 21.27 5.97 17.96
C HIS A 74 20.49 4.97 18.79
N LEU A 75 19.55 4.26 18.18
CA LEU A 75 18.67 3.32 18.87
C LEU A 75 18.34 2.11 17.97
N PRO A 76 19.24 1.12 17.86
CA PRO A 76 19.05 -0.03 16.98
C PRO A 76 17.80 -0.85 17.32
N GLU A 77 17.34 -0.82 18.57
CA GLU A 77 16.15 -1.51 19.06
C GLU A 77 14.82 -0.99 18.47
N GLU A 78 14.81 0.23 17.92
CA GLU A 78 13.62 0.91 17.35
C GLU A 78 13.88 1.36 15.89
N SER A 79 14.85 0.74 15.22
CA SER A 79 15.34 1.20 13.91
C SER A 79 14.84 0.39 12.72
N GLY A 80 14.26 -0.78 12.95
CA GLY A 80 13.82 -1.72 11.93
C GLY A 80 12.30 -1.77 11.74
N PHE A 81 11.86 -2.22 10.57
CA PHE A 81 10.46 -2.56 10.30
C PHE A 81 10.37 -3.90 9.56
N ASP A 82 9.43 -4.75 9.98
CA ASP A 82 9.15 -6.05 9.37
C ASP A 82 7.70 -6.08 8.92
N PHE A 83 7.50 -6.07 7.60
CA PHE A 83 6.17 -6.03 7.00
C PHE A 83 5.37 -7.29 7.33
N SER A 84 6.02 -8.43 7.60
CA SER A 84 5.35 -9.70 7.91
C SER A 84 4.73 -9.75 9.31
N ALA A 85 5.17 -8.87 10.22
CA ALA A 85 4.58 -8.71 11.55
C ALA A 85 4.52 -7.21 11.93
N PRO A 86 3.69 -6.44 11.20
CA PRO A 86 3.67 -4.98 11.27
C PRO A 86 2.97 -4.46 12.53
N ASN A 87 2.21 -5.32 13.22
CA ASN A 87 1.62 -5.02 14.52
C ASN A 87 2.66 -4.83 15.65
N ARG A 88 3.93 -5.18 15.39
CA ARG A 88 5.02 -4.90 16.33
C ARG A 88 5.47 -3.44 16.29
N GLY A 89 5.10 -2.69 15.24
CA GLY A 89 5.62 -1.34 15.03
C GLY A 89 7.08 -1.38 14.59
N ASP A 90 7.88 -0.49 15.15
CA ASP A 90 9.33 -0.56 15.09
C ASP A 90 9.84 -1.86 15.76
N VAL A 91 10.97 -2.35 15.26
CA VAL A 91 11.60 -3.58 15.76
C VAL A 91 13.10 -3.43 15.88
N ASP A 92 13.65 -4.23 16.77
CA ASP A 92 15.08 -4.35 16.99
C ASP A 92 15.78 -4.96 15.77
N LEU A 93 16.69 -4.20 15.17
CA LEU A 93 17.47 -4.60 14.00
C LEU A 93 18.19 -5.94 14.24
N ALA A 94 18.71 -6.18 15.44
CA ALA A 94 19.44 -7.41 15.74
C ALA A 94 18.53 -8.65 15.76
N LYS A 95 17.21 -8.47 15.89
CA LYS A 95 16.21 -9.56 15.83
C LYS A 95 15.72 -9.84 14.42
N GLY A 96 16.16 -9.05 13.43
CA GLY A 96 15.80 -9.18 12.03
C GLY A 96 14.59 -8.34 11.66
N CYS A 97 14.69 -7.70 10.50
CA CYS A 97 13.67 -6.85 9.89
C CYS A 97 13.79 -6.91 8.35
N ASP A 98 12.80 -6.36 7.65
CA ASP A 98 12.87 -6.21 6.19
C ASP A 98 13.68 -4.98 5.80
N ILE A 99 13.43 -3.88 6.51
CA ILE A 99 14.10 -2.60 6.32
C ILE A 99 14.54 -1.99 7.66
N TYR A 100 15.56 -1.14 7.63
CA TYR A 100 15.94 -0.30 8.77
C TYR A 100 16.41 1.07 8.32
N PHE A 101 16.27 2.06 9.19
CA PHE A 101 16.58 3.46 8.90
C PHE A 101 17.99 3.84 9.37
N GLY A 102 18.69 4.65 8.57
CA GLY A 102 19.93 5.30 8.98
C GLY A 102 20.18 6.60 8.21
N PHE A 103 20.81 7.56 8.88
CA PHE A 103 21.22 8.82 8.31
C PHE A 103 22.74 8.85 8.10
N ASP A 104 23.20 9.39 6.98
CA ASP A 104 24.61 9.67 6.75
C ASP A 104 24.89 11.14 7.09
N ASP A 105 25.60 11.39 8.21
CA ASP A 105 25.92 12.74 8.67
C ASP A 105 26.86 13.49 7.72
N GLY A 106 27.77 12.77 7.06
CA GLY A 106 28.76 13.35 6.16
C GLY A 106 28.15 13.80 4.85
N ALA A 107 27.18 13.02 4.33
CA ALA A 107 26.44 13.34 3.12
C ALA A 107 25.17 14.16 3.39
N SER A 108 24.66 14.16 4.62
CA SER A 108 23.33 14.66 4.99
C SER A 108 22.20 13.98 4.21
N ILE A 109 22.28 12.65 4.06
CA ILE A 109 21.33 11.84 3.28
C ILE A 109 20.70 10.77 4.18
N ALA A 110 19.38 10.63 4.08
CA ALA A 110 18.61 9.60 4.76
C ALA A 110 18.47 8.36 3.87
N TYR A 111 18.61 7.17 4.46
CA TYR A 111 18.50 5.90 3.75
C TYR A 111 17.58 4.91 4.45
N LEU A 112 16.94 4.07 3.65
CA LEU A 112 16.47 2.76 4.10
C LEU A 112 17.44 1.69 3.60
N TYR A 113 17.78 0.78 4.49
CA TYR A 113 18.66 -0.35 4.23
C TYR A 113 17.88 -1.66 4.37
N SER A 114 18.38 -2.74 3.77
CA SER A 114 17.89 -4.11 3.99
C SER A 114 19.01 -5.04 4.40
N ALA A 115 18.76 -5.84 5.44
CA ALA A 115 19.66 -6.90 5.90
C ALA A 115 19.23 -8.31 5.45
N ASN A 116 18.00 -8.47 4.95
CA ASN A 116 17.43 -9.78 4.61
C ASN A 116 17.25 -10.03 3.10
N GLY A 117 17.70 -9.08 2.26
CA GLY A 117 17.58 -9.17 0.80
C GLY A 117 16.29 -8.58 0.25
N THR A 118 15.54 -7.82 1.06
CA THR A 118 14.43 -6.98 0.56
C THR A 118 14.98 -5.99 -0.45
N GLN A 119 14.31 -5.94 -1.60
CA GLN A 119 14.66 -5.07 -2.71
C GLN A 119 13.77 -3.84 -2.70
N MET A 120 14.28 -2.71 -3.17
CA MET A 120 13.67 -1.38 -2.99
C MET A 120 13.67 -0.59 -4.29
N GLN A 121 12.66 0.24 -4.51
CA GLN A 121 12.61 1.16 -5.64
C GLN A 121 11.88 2.44 -5.25
N ASP A 122 12.48 3.59 -5.54
CA ASP A 122 11.81 4.89 -5.45
C ASP A 122 10.80 5.03 -6.59
N MET A 123 9.55 5.34 -6.24
CA MET A 123 8.42 5.53 -7.17
C MET A 123 8.08 7.02 -7.36
N GLY A 124 8.92 7.89 -6.82
CA GLY A 124 8.86 9.35 -6.87
C GLY A 124 7.88 9.95 -5.86
N TYR A 125 7.87 11.28 -5.86
CA TYR A 125 6.93 12.09 -5.08
C TYR A 125 5.48 11.82 -5.46
N ARG A 126 4.61 11.70 -4.45
CA ARG A 126 3.16 11.53 -4.60
C ARG A 126 2.40 12.36 -3.57
N ASN A 127 1.23 12.87 -3.96
CA ASN A 127 0.39 13.65 -3.03
C ASN A 127 -0.36 12.71 -2.07
N TYR A 128 -0.74 11.54 -2.55
CA TYR A 128 -1.54 10.58 -1.80
C TYR A 128 -0.92 9.19 -1.83
N PHE A 129 -1.05 8.46 -0.72
CA PHE A 129 -0.58 7.08 -0.61
C PHE A 129 -1.23 6.14 -1.64
N THR A 130 -2.43 6.50 -2.10
CA THR A 130 -3.21 5.81 -3.12
C THR A 130 -2.77 6.12 -4.56
N ASP A 131 -1.80 7.01 -4.78
CA ASP A 131 -1.34 7.33 -6.15
C ASP A 131 -0.51 6.18 -6.79
N LEU A 132 -0.17 5.14 -6.01
CA LEU A 132 0.50 3.93 -6.48
C LEU A 132 -0.32 2.68 -6.14
N ASP A 133 -1.14 2.23 -7.08
CA ASP A 133 -2.01 1.05 -6.90
C ASP A 133 -1.31 -0.28 -7.16
N GLN A 134 -0.22 -0.29 -7.94
CA GLN A 134 0.55 -1.50 -8.24
C GLN A 134 2.05 -1.26 -8.15
N SER A 135 2.74 -2.22 -7.56
CA SER A 135 4.20 -2.27 -7.53
C SER A 135 4.77 -2.60 -8.92
N PRO A 136 5.94 -2.05 -9.30
CA PRO A 136 6.70 -2.63 -10.41
C PRO A 136 7.08 -4.08 -10.08
N VAL A 137 7.22 -4.93 -11.10
CA VAL A 137 7.64 -6.34 -10.93
C VAL A 137 9.14 -6.56 -11.21
N ARG A 138 9.87 -5.50 -11.55
CA ARG A 138 11.30 -5.50 -11.89
C ARG A 138 11.88 -4.10 -11.73
N GLY A 139 13.20 -4.00 -11.62
CA GLY A 139 13.90 -2.71 -11.54
C GLY A 139 14.26 -2.27 -10.13
N PHE A 140 14.10 -3.15 -9.14
CA PHE A 140 14.49 -2.90 -7.77
C PHE A 140 16.02 -2.89 -7.59
N THR A 141 16.49 -2.00 -6.71
CA THR A 141 17.84 -2.03 -6.15
C THR A 141 17.89 -2.92 -4.91
N THR A 142 19.10 -3.32 -4.51
CA THR A 142 19.36 -4.10 -3.30
C THR A 142 20.22 -3.32 -2.32
N GLY A 143 20.19 -3.72 -1.05
CA GLY A 143 21.05 -3.16 -0.01
C GLY A 143 20.48 -1.89 0.60
N PHE A 144 20.32 -0.81 -0.18
CA PHE A 144 19.80 0.47 0.33
C PHE A 144 19.18 1.35 -0.76
N VAL A 145 18.38 2.33 -0.32
CA VAL A 145 17.81 3.40 -1.14
C VAL A 145 17.78 4.71 -0.36
N GLU A 146 18.08 5.83 -1.02
CA GLU A 146 17.88 7.17 -0.46
C GLU A 146 16.38 7.43 -0.27
N ILE A 147 16.01 8.05 0.85
CA ILE A 147 14.62 8.40 1.14
C ILE A 147 14.37 9.90 1.22
N LEU A 148 13.25 10.33 0.65
CA LEU A 148 12.81 11.72 0.58
C LEU A 148 11.36 11.85 1.08
N GLU A 149 11.06 12.95 1.76
CA GLU A 149 9.71 13.24 2.23
C GLU A 149 8.70 13.31 1.06
N GLY A 150 7.53 12.70 1.24
CA GLY A 150 6.46 12.64 0.25
C GLY A 150 6.63 11.58 -0.85
N HIS A 151 7.79 10.92 -0.94
CA HIS A 151 8.02 9.85 -1.91
C HIS A 151 7.35 8.54 -1.47
N ILE A 152 6.91 7.76 -2.48
CA ILE A 152 6.51 6.37 -2.28
C ILE A 152 7.66 5.46 -2.68
N TYR A 153 7.96 4.47 -1.85
CA TYR A 153 8.94 3.43 -2.13
C TYR A 153 8.21 2.10 -2.27
N ALA A 154 8.53 1.34 -3.31
CA ALA A 154 8.07 -0.02 -3.51
C ALA A 154 9.12 -1.02 -3.01
N PHE A 155 8.66 -2.13 -2.44
CA PHE A 155 9.50 -3.19 -1.90
C PHE A 155 9.12 -4.54 -2.52
N TYR A 156 10.12 -5.36 -2.77
CA TYR A 156 9.94 -6.78 -3.12
C TYR A 156 10.70 -7.64 -2.11
N LEU A 157 9.94 -8.40 -1.32
CA LEU A 157 10.44 -9.14 -0.17
C LEU A 157 10.97 -10.52 -0.59
N PRO A 158 11.87 -11.15 0.19
CA PRO A 158 12.32 -12.53 -0.04
C PRO A 158 11.18 -13.55 -0.10
N SER A 159 10.07 -13.28 0.59
CA SER A 159 8.84 -14.08 0.56
C SER A 159 8.12 -14.03 -0.79
N LYS A 160 8.53 -13.13 -1.71
CA LYS A 160 7.86 -12.77 -2.98
C LYS A 160 6.56 -11.99 -2.80
N ASN A 161 6.42 -11.30 -1.68
CA ASN A 161 5.36 -10.32 -1.46
C ASN A 161 5.85 -8.94 -1.90
N PHE A 162 4.91 -8.09 -2.28
CA PHE A 162 5.18 -6.68 -2.58
C PHE A 162 4.68 -5.82 -1.44
N ALA A 163 5.39 -4.74 -1.14
CA ALA A 163 4.95 -3.74 -0.16
C ALA A 163 5.23 -2.33 -0.69
N LYS A 164 4.67 -1.33 -0.03
CA LYS A 164 5.06 0.06 -0.22
C LYS A 164 5.07 0.82 1.10
N ILE A 165 5.82 1.91 1.12
CA ILE A 165 5.68 2.96 2.13
C ILE A 165 5.51 4.32 1.45
N GLN A 166 4.91 5.28 2.15
CA GLN A 166 5.05 6.70 1.83
C GLN A 166 5.72 7.40 2.99
N VAL A 167 6.86 8.03 2.72
CA VAL A 167 7.57 8.82 3.73
C VAL A 167 6.76 10.07 4.03
N LYS A 168 6.37 10.25 5.29
CA LYS A 168 5.60 11.40 5.77
C LYS A 168 6.51 12.51 6.26
N GLN A 169 7.56 12.13 6.98
CA GLN A 169 8.57 13.02 7.53
C GLN A 169 9.90 12.28 7.60
N VAL A 170 10.99 13.00 7.33
CA VAL A 170 12.34 12.48 7.52
C VAL A 170 13.25 13.55 8.10
N SER A 171 14.07 13.17 9.05
CA SER A 171 15.07 14.02 9.71
C SER A 171 16.40 13.27 9.83
N ALA A 172 17.38 13.88 10.49
CA ALA A 172 18.64 13.20 10.81
C ALA A 172 18.45 12.06 11.81
N ASP A 173 17.43 12.13 12.67
CA ASP A 173 17.25 11.19 13.78
C ASP A 173 16.20 10.11 13.50
N SER A 174 15.25 10.38 12.61
CA SER A 174 14.11 9.50 12.39
C SER A 174 13.46 9.64 11.02
N VAL A 175 12.70 8.61 10.65
CA VAL A 175 11.75 8.61 9.52
C VAL A 175 10.38 8.17 10.02
N THR A 176 9.32 8.85 9.57
CA THR A 176 7.93 8.43 9.78
C THR A 176 7.28 8.11 8.44
N PHE A 177 6.55 6.99 8.34
CA PHE A 177 5.91 6.55 7.09
C PHE A 177 4.57 5.82 7.29
N ASP A 178 3.74 5.86 6.25
CA ASP A 178 2.58 4.97 6.07
C ASP A 178 3.02 3.72 5.29
N TRP A 179 2.38 2.56 5.46
CA TRP A 179 2.77 1.31 4.83
C TRP A 179 1.60 0.46 4.32
N ALA A 180 1.87 -0.41 3.35
CA ALA A 180 0.97 -1.46 2.88
C ALA A 180 1.76 -2.70 2.43
N LEU A 181 1.20 -3.89 2.63
CA LEU A 181 1.81 -5.18 2.25
C LEU A 181 0.82 -6.04 1.47
N GLN A 182 1.12 -6.45 0.24
CA GLN A 182 0.32 -7.46 -0.44
C GLN A 182 0.62 -8.86 0.11
N ILE A 183 -0.35 -9.46 0.79
CA ILE A 183 -0.20 -10.81 1.37
C ILE A 183 -0.47 -11.95 0.38
N ASP A 184 -1.09 -11.65 -0.76
CA ASP A 184 -1.19 -12.58 -1.90
C ASP A 184 0.16 -12.65 -2.65
N ARG A 185 0.80 -13.82 -2.61
CA ARG A 185 2.20 -13.95 -3.03
C ARG A 185 2.34 -13.75 -4.54
N GLY A 186 3.23 -12.85 -4.94
CA GLY A 186 3.48 -12.51 -6.35
C GLY A 186 2.44 -11.57 -6.96
N ASN A 187 1.41 -11.18 -6.22
CA ASN A 187 0.46 -10.17 -6.66
C ASN A 187 1.04 -8.76 -6.39
N PRO A 188 1.18 -7.90 -7.41
CA PRO A 188 1.76 -6.57 -7.25
C PRO A 188 0.76 -5.51 -6.77
N GLU A 189 -0.52 -5.85 -6.58
CA GLU A 189 -1.54 -4.89 -6.14
C GLU A 189 -1.27 -4.38 -4.72
N LEU A 190 -1.27 -3.06 -4.57
CA LEU A 190 -0.95 -2.33 -3.35
C LEU A 190 -1.97 -1.22 -3.07
N ALA A 191 -3.14 -1.27 -3.70
CA ALA A 191 -4.25 -0.37 -3.39
C ALA A 191 -4.68 -0.59 -1.93
N PRO A 192 -4.44 0.36 -1.02
CA PRO A 192 -4.85 0.23 0.36
C PRO A 192 -6.35 0.54 0.47
N ILE A 193 -6.94 0.24 1.62
CA ILE A 193 -8.31 0.66 1.92
C ILE A 193 -8.38 2.20 1.82
N LEU A 194 -9.30 2.70 1.00
CA LEU A 194 -9.60 4.13 0.93
C LEU A 194 -10.22 4.58 2.27
N TRP A 195 -9.40 5.01 3.23
CA TRP A 195 -9.89 5.75 4.39
C TRP A 195 -10.30 7.15 3.89
N ARG A 196 -11.60 7.41 3.87
CA ARG A 196 -12.16 8.75 3.75
C ARG A 196 -12.90 9.10 5.03
#